data_AF-A0A7C2EA20-F1
#
_entry.id   AF-A0A7C2EA20-F1
#
_cell.length_a   1.000
_cell.length_b   1.000
_cell.length_c   1.000
_cell.angle_alpha   90.00
_cell.angle_beta   90.00
_cell.angle_gamma   90.00
#
_symmetry.space_group_name_H-M   'P 1'
#
loop_
_entity.id
_entity.type
_entity.pdbx_description
1 polymer ?
#
loop_
_entity_poly.entity_id
_entity_poly.type
_entity_poly.pdbx_seq_one_letter_code
_entity_poly.pdbx_strand_id
1 'polypeptide(L)'
;MKDVETVRVGKRGALVIPALLRRAYNLKEGSLLVAEPREEGILLRPAAVFPVEVYSPERKAEFLLNNAVTPEDYAWAVKEVRKLGLDPEKIPHERPGDR
;
A
#
# COMPACT_ATOMS: atom_id res chain seq x y z
N MET A 1 -10.76 3.76 32.22
CA MET A 1 -11.37 2.87 31.22
C MET A 1 -12.88 2.97 31.36
N LYS A 2 -13.49 3.98 30.73
CA LYS A 2 -14.94 4.09 30.54
C LYS A 2 -15.14 3.88 29.04
N ASP A 3 -14.90 2.66 28.59
CA ASP A 3 -14.58 2.39 27.18
C ASP A 3 -15.76 1.77 26.43
N VAL A 4 -16.90 1.63 27.09
CA VAL A 4 -18.11 1.05 26.51
C VAL A 4 -19.22 2.09 26.60
N GLU A 5 -19.52 2.71 25.46
CA GLU A 5 -20.69 3.56 25.26
C GLU A 5 -21.65 2.86 24.31
N THR A 6 -22.92 2.78 24.68
CA THR A 6 -23.97 2.25 23.80
C THR A 6 -24.26 3.24 22.68
N VAL A 7 -24.07 2.81 21.44
CA VAL A 7 -24.44 3.61 20.25
C VAL A 7 -25.78 3.14 19.69
N ARG A 8 -26.54 4.06 19.09
CA ARG A 8 -27.80 3.74 18.40
C ARG A 8 -27.57 3.68 16.90
N VAL A 9 -28.19 2.69 16.26
CA VAL A 9 -28.18 2.54 14.81
C VAL A 9 -29.40 3.28 14.24
N GLY A 10 -29.16 4.19 13.30
CA GLY A 10 -30.23 4.90 12.58
C GLY A 10 -30.92 4.02 11.54
N LYS A 11 -31.99 4.56 10.92
CA LYS A 11 -32.84 3.84 9.94
C LYS A 11 -32.07 3.15 8.80
N ARG A 12 -30.90 3.67 8.42
CA ARG A 12 -30.08 3.16 7.30
C ARG A 12 -28.78 2.50 7.74
N GLY A 13 -28.67 2.06 9.01
CA GLY A 13 -27.45 1.44 9.50
C GLY A 13 -26.35 2.43 9.93
N ALA A 14 -26.58 3.74 9.81
CA ALA A 14 -25.63 4.75 10.25
C ALA A 14 -25.52 4.77 11.78
N LEU A 15 -24.29 4.79 12.29
CA LEU A 15 -23.97 5.00 13.70
C LEU A 15 -22.99 6.15 13.84
N VAL A 16 -22.99 6.79 15.00
CA VAL A 16 -22.03 7.84 15.33
C VAL A 16 -20.96 7.25 16.23
N ILE A 17 -19.70 7.29 15.79
CA ILE A 17 -18.57 6.89 16.62
C ILE A 17 -18.32 8.00 17.67
N PRO A 18 -18.37 7.68 18.98
CA PRO A 18 -18.13 8.63 20.06
C PRO A 18 -16.82 9.41 19.88
N ALA A 19 -16.81 10.66 20.36
CA ALA A 19 -15.70 11.57 20.14
C ALA A 19 -14.37 11.05 20.72
N LEU A 20 -14.41 10.35 21.85
CA LEU A 20 -13.21 9.77 22.49
C LEU A 20 -12.58 8.70 21.59
N LEU A 21 -13.39 7.79 21.03
CA LEU A 21 -12.90 6.74 20.12
C LEU A 21 -12.37 7.34 18.82
N ARG A 22 -13.05 8.34 18.24
CA ARG A 22 -12.53 9.02 17.04
C ARG A 22 -11.16 9.63 17.27
N ARG A 23 -10.92 10.28 18.41
CA ARG A 23 -9.60 10.85 18.75
C ARG A 23 -8.55 9.77 18.96
N ALA A 24 -8.88 8.71 19.71
CA ALA A 24 -7.96 7.61 20.00
C ALA A 24 -7.47 6.91 18.72
N TYR A 25 -8.35 6.75 17.73
CA TYR A 25 -8.04 6.10 16.46
C TYR A 25 -7.78 7.08 15.30
N ASN A 26 -7.61 8.38 15.59
CA ASN A 26 -7.36 9.44 14.61
C ASN A 26 -8.36 9.44 13.43
N LEU A 27 -9.63 9.12 13.70
CA LEU A 27 -10.71 9.13 12.73
C LEU A 27 -11.24 10.56 12.55
N LYS A 28 -11.05 11.09 11.34
CA LYS A 28 -11.48 12.43 10.93
C LYS A 28 -12.63 12.32 9.94
N GLU A 29 -13.26 13.45 9.65
CA GLU A 29 -14.19 13.52 8.53
C GLU A 29 -13.52 13.04 7.24
N GLY A 30 -14.22 12.20 6.46
CA GLY A 30 -13.67 11.60 5.24
C GLY A 30 -12.69 10.43 5.45
N SER A 31 -12.36 10.05 6.68
CA SER A 31 -11.55 8.85 6.93
C SER A 31 -12.23 7.61 6.35
N LEU A 32 -11.45 6.80 5.65
CA LEU A 32 -11.91 5.53 5.09
C LEU A 32 -11.75 4.43 6.12
N LEU A 33 -12.75 3.56 6.20
CA LEU A 33 -12.76 2.38 7.05
C LEU A 33 -13.15 1.16 6.22
N VAL A 34 -12.48 0.03 6.45
CA VAL A 34 -12.99 -1.28 6.04
C VAL A 34 -13.93 -1.78 7.13
N ALA A 35 -15.13 -2.22 6.74
CA ALA A 35 -16.06 -2.89 7.61
C ALA A 35 -16.05 -4.40 7.32
N GLU A 36 -15.66 -5.21 8.31
CA GLU A 36 -15.52 -6.66 8.17
C GLU A 36 -16.47 -7.39 9.11
N PRO A 37 -17.21 -8.41 8.64
CA PRO A 37 -17.94 -9.29 9.55
C PRO A 37 -16.96 -10.16 10.37
N ARG A 38 -17.28 -10.32 11.64
CA ARG A 38 -16.63 -11.20 12.63
C ARG A 38 -17.73 -11.91 13.43
N GLU A 39 -17.38 -12.98 14.16
CA GLU A 39 -18.34 -13.74 14.96
C GLU A 39 -19.04 -12.86 16.01
N GLU A 40 -18.30 -11.89 16.56
CA GLU A 40 -18.75 -11.00 17.64
C GLU A 40 -19.33 -9.67 17.11
N GLY A 41 -19.36 -9.45 15.79
CA GLY A 41 -19.95 -8.25 15.19
C GLY A 41 -19.21 -7.69 13.98
N ILE A 42 -19.14 -6.37 13.88
CA ILE A 42 -18.51 -5.65 12.75
C ILE A 42 -17.19 -5.04 13.24
N LEU A 43 -16.08 -5.46 12.63
CA LEU A 43 -14.77 -4.86 12.85
C LEU A 43 -14.57 -3.70 11.87
N LEU A 44 -14.34 -2.50 12.39
CA LEU A 44 -13.98 -1.33 11.60
C LEU A 44 -12.46 -1.10 11.68
N ARG A 45 -11.78 -1.09 10.53
CA ARG A 45 -10.32 -0.85 10.45
C ARG A 45 -10.01 0.37 9.59
N PRO A 46 -9.11 1.29 9.99
CA PRO A 46 -8.63 2.37 9.14
C PRO A 46 -8.14 1.86 7.77
N ALA A 47 -8.48 2.62 6.73
CA ALA A 47 -8.09 2.34 5.36
C ALA A 47 -7.49 3.58 4.70
N ALA A 48 -6.66 3.36 3.69
CA ALA A 48 -6.10 4.40 2.84
C ALA A 48 -6.25 3.99 1.37
N VAL A 49 -6.51 4.97 0.50
CA VAL A 49 -6.56 4.79 -0.95
C VAL A 49 -5.27 5.32 -1.52
N PHE A 50 -4.57 4.46 -2.25
CA PHE A 50 -3.36 4.80 -2.97
C PHE A 50 -3.63 4.68 -4.47
N PRO A 51 -3.08 5.59 -5.31
CA PRO A 51 -3.13 5.40 -6.74
C PRO A 51 -2.37 4.12 -7.11
N VAL A 52 -2.93 3.34 -8.05
CA VAL A 52 -2.22 2.19 -8.62
C VAL A 52 -1.34 2.71 -9.74
N GLU A 53 -0.03 2.58 -9.59
CA GLU A 53 0.93 2.97 -10.63
C GLU A 53 1.07 1.84 -11.66
N VAL A 54 0.64 2.12 -12.89
CA VAL A 54 0.80 1.19 -14.02
C VAL A 54 2.08 1.57 -14.78
N TYR A 55 3.12 0.76 -14.61
CA TYR A 55 4.42 0.99 -15.25
C TYR A 55 4.57 0.27 -16.59
N SER A 56 5.20 0.97 -17.55
CA SER A 56 5.66 0.35 -18.80
C SER A 56 6.76 -0.70 -18.53
N PRO A 57 6.97 -1.66 -19.44
CA PRO A 57 8.07 -2.62 -19.32
C PRO A 57 9.44 -1.94 -19.11
N GLU A 58 9.70 -0.83 -19.80
CA GLU A 58 10.96 -0.09 -19.73
C GLU A 58 11.16 0.54 -18.35
N ARG A 59 10.10 1.12 -17.77
CA ARG A 59 10.16 1.69 -16.43
C ARG A 59 10.35 0.61 -15.36
N LYS A 60 9.72 -0.56 -15.53
CA LYS A 60 9.98 -1.72 -14.66
C LYS A 60 11.44 -2.18 -14.76
N ALA A 61 11.99 -2.22 -15.97
CA ALA A 61 13.38 -2.59 -16.19
C ALA A 61 14.36 -1.63 -15.54
N GLU A 62 14.11 -0.32 -15.66
CA GLU A 62 14.89 0.72 -14.98
C GLU A 62 14.91 0.53 -13.47
N PHE A 63 13.76 0.21 -12.86
CA PHE A 63 13.70 -0.07 -11.42
C PHE A 63 14.46 -1.32 -11.02
N LEU A 64 14.33 -2.41 -11.80
CA LEU A 64 15.04 -3.65 -11.51
C LEU A 64 16.56 -3.42 -11.48
N LEU A 65 17.08 -2.65 -12.44
CA LEU A 65 18.51 -2.41 -12.59
C LEU A 65 19.04 -1.41 -11.55
N ASN A 66 18.35 -0.29 -11.32
CA ASN A 66 18.80 0.74 -10.37
C ASN A 66 18.64 0.35 -8.90
N ASN A 67 17.76 -0.61 -8.58
CA ASN A 67 17.59 -1.11 -7.22
C ASN A 67 18.53 -2.28 -6.88
N ALA A 68 19.33 -2.75 -7.84
CA ALA A 68 20.34 -3.77 -7.57
C ALA A 68 21.46 -3.16 -6.71
N VAL A 69 21.71 -3.75 -5.54
CA VAL A 69 22.73 -3.25 -4.60
C VAL A 69 24.05 -4.01 -4.77
N THR A 70 23.98 -5.30 -5.03
CA THR A 70 25.16 -6.17 -5.24
C THR A 70 25.34 -6.55 -6.72
N PRO A 71 26.54 -6.98 -7.14
CA PRO A 71 26.75 -7.55 -8.47
C PRO A 71 25.83 -8.76 -8.75
N GLU A 72 25.54 -9.56 -7.73
CA GLU A 72 24.63 -10.70 -7.81
C GLU A 72 23.18 -10.25 -8.07
N ASP A 73 22.71 -9.21 -7.37
CA ASP A 73 21.39 -8.61 -7.61
C ASP A 73 21.29 -8.05 -9.03
N TYR A 74 22.37 -7.43 -9.50
CA TYR A 74 22.40 -6.85 -10.84
C TYR A 74 22.36 -7.93 -11.92
N ALA A 75 23.11 -9.01 -11.74
CA ALA A 75 23.06 -10.16 -12.64
C ALA A 75 21.66 -10.80 -12.67
N TRP A 76 20.94 -10.81 -11.55
CA TRP A 76 19.54 -11.22 -11.49
C TRP A 76 18.63 -10.22 -12.23
N ALA A 77 18.76 -8.93 -11.96
CA ALA A 77 17.96 -7.88 -12.59
C ALA A 77 18.10 -7.90 -14.13
N VAL A 78 19.32 -8.07 -14.64
CA VAL A 78 19.60 -8.24 -16.07
C VAL A 78 18.82 -9.42 -16.68
N LYS A 79 18.71 -10.55 -15.96
CA LYS A 79 17.91 -11.70 -16.42
C LYS A 79 16.42 -11.38 -16.46
N GLU A 80 15.90 -10.69 -15.44
CA GLU A 80 14.48 -10.30 -15.40
C GLU A 80 14.15 -9.29 -16.50
N VAL A 81 15.02 -8.31 -16.76
CA VAL A 81 14.82 -7.36 -17.87
C VAL A 81 14.77 -8.06 -19.22
N ARG A 82 15.63 -9.07 -19.44
CA ARG A 82 15.56 -9.89 -20.66
C ARG A 82 14.25 -10.67 -20.79
N LYS A 83 13.67 -11.15 -19.68
CA LYS A 83 12.35 -11.81 -19.70
C LYS A 83 11.21 -10.85 -20.07
N LEU A 84 11.39 -9.56 -19.82
CA LEU A 84 10.48 -8.51 -20.30
C LEU A 84 10.62 -8.21 -21.80
N GLY A 85 11.55 -8.88 -22.50
CA GLY A 85 11.82 -8.65 -23.92
C GLY A 85 12.68 -7.42 -24.21
N LEU A 86 13.32 -6.87 -23.18
CA LEU A 86 14.12 -5.65 -23.27
C LEU A 86 15.62 -5.93 -23.22
N ASP A 87 16.40 -5.06 -23.84
CA ASP A 87 17.85 -5.07 -23.78
C ASP A 87 18.34 -4.25 -22.58
N PRO A 88 18.93 -4.89 -21.54
CA PRO A 88 19.32 -4.20 -20.31
C PRO A 88 20.31 -3.05 -20.54
N GLU A 89 21.17 -3.15 -21.55
CA GLU A 89 22.18 -2.13 -21.88
C GLU A 89 21.56 -0.86 -22.48
N LYS A 90 20.31 -0.92 -22.97
CA LYS A 90 19.58 0.22 -23.52
C LYS A 90 18.70 0.92 -22.49
N ILE A 91 18.56 0.35 -21.30
CA ILE A 91 17.78 0.94 -20.21
C ILE A 91 18.69 1.91 -19.44
N PRO A 92 18.29 3.17 -19.21
CA PRO A 92 19.08 4.08 -18.39
C PRO A 92 19.17 3.58 -16.94
N HIS A 93 20.36 3.26 -16.44
CA HIS A 93 20.57 2.86 -15.04
C HIS A 93 22.05 3.00 -14.62
N GLU A 94 22.28 3.10 -13.31
CA GLU A 94 23.62 3.03 -12.69
C GLU A 94 23.96 1.58 -12.34
N ARG A 95 25.21 1.15 -12.52
CA ARG A 95 25.65 -0.19 -12.11
C ARG A 95 26.12 -0.17 -10.66
N PRO A 96 26.01 -1.29 -9.92
CA PRO A 96 26.57 -1.38 -8.58
C PRO A 96 28.08 -1.07 -8.61
N GLY A 97 28.49 -0.08 -7.82
CA GLY A 97 29.89 0.37 -7.75
C GLY A 97 30.23 1.60 -8.61
N ASP A 98 29.27 2.15 -9.38
CA ASP A 98 29.46 3.41 -10.11
C ASP A 98 29.34 4.67 -9.20
N ARG A 99 29.01 4.50 -7.91
CA ARG A 99 28.87 5.56 -6.90
C ARG A 99 30.08 5.67 -5.97
#